data_AF-A0A4R1Z7L4-F1
#
_entry.id   AF-A0A4R1Z7L4-F1
#
_cell.length_a   1.000
_cell.length_b   1.000
_cell.length_c   1.000
_cell.angle_alpha   90.00
_cell.angle_beta   90.00
_cell.angle_gamma   90.00
#
_symmetry.space_group_name_H-M   'P 1'
#
loop_
_entity.id
_entity.type
_entity.pdbx_description
1 polymer ?
#
loop_
_entity_poly.entity_id
_entity_poly.type
_entity_poly.pdbx_seq_one_letter_code
_entity_poly.pdbx_strand_id
1 'polypeptide(L)'
;MAKKKKTAPAANHRANASPQQEQGTTLKDMLSADVLQKLKAQSDEMKAAEELRKLKARTEAEEARKKEQKRLESDMSYLLENSKLDWRKYK
;
A
#
# COMPACT_ATOMS: atom_id res chain seq x y z
N MET A 1 20.31 -30.84 -57.68
CA MET A 1 20.34 -30.60 -56.22
C MET A 1 19.98 -29.13 -56.00
N ALA A 2 19.02 -28.64 -55.23
CA ALA A 2 18.01 -29.20 -54.34
C ALA A 2 16.81 -28.22 -54.32
N LYS A 3 15.60 -28.77 -54.17
CA LYS A 3 14.29 -28.08 -54.23
C LYS A 3 14.06 -27.22 -52.98
N LYS A 4 13.63 -25.95 -53.13
CA LYS A 4 13.09 -25.15 -52.01
C LYS A 4 11.56 -25.15 -52.09
N LYS A 5 10.94 -25.80 -51.11
CA LYS A 5 9.50 -26.08 -51.01
C LYS A 5 8.71 -24.80 -50.70
N LYS A 6 7.68 -24.50 -51.49
CA LYS A 6 6.59 -23.59 -51.12
C LYS A 6 5.72 -24.27 -50.06
N THR A 7 5.69 -23.73 -48.86
CA THR A 7 4.68 -24.04 -47.83
C THR A 7 3.56 -23.02 -47.93
N ALA A 8 2.36 -23.50 -48.25
CA ALA A 8 1.13 -22.75 -48.16
C ALA A 8 0.79 -22.45 -46.68
N PRO A 9 0.24 -21.28 -46.32
CA PRO A 9 -0.47 -21.14 -45.07
C PRO A 9 -1.88 -21.74 -45.22
N ALA A 10 -2.20 -22.64 -44.30
CA ALA A 10 -3.50 -23.27 -44.16
C ALA A 10 -4.59 -22.21 -43.96
N ALA A 11 -5.67 -22.37 -44.73
CA ALA A 11 -6.94 -21.71 -44.46
C ALA A 11 -7.50 -22.26 -43.15
N ASN A 12 -7.22 -21.58 -42.03
CA ASN A 12 -7.95 -21.81 -40.80
C ASN A 12 -9.18 -20.91 -40.78
N HIS A 13 -10.31 -21.55 -40.97
CA HIS A 13 -11.68 -21.12 -40.71
C HIS A 13 -11.78 -20.12 -39.54
N ARG A 14 -11.89 -18.83 -39.86
CA ARG A 14 -12.66 -17.89 -39.04
C ARG A 14 -14.02 -17.74 -39.68
N ALA A 15 -14.78 -18.82 -39.63
CA ALA A 15 -16.21 -18.75 -39.83
C ALA A 15 -16.84 -18.24 -38.52
N ASN A 16 -17.55 -17.12 -38.65
CA ASN A 16 -18.66 -16.72 -37.81
C ASN A 16 -18.35 -16.28 -36.37
N ALA A 17 -17.97 -15.01 -36.21
CA ALA A 17 -18.24 -14.26 -34.99
C ALA A 17 -19.24 -13.15 -35.34
N SER A 18 -20.52 -13.47 -35.22
CA SER A 18 -21.63 -12.52 -35.31
C SER A 18 -21.48 -11.44 -34.21
N PRO A 19 -21.74 -10.16 -34.49
CA PRO A 19 -21.57 -9.05 -33.52
C PRO A 19 -22.77 -8.93 -32.55
N GLN A 20 -23.29 -10.05 -32.05
CA GLN A 20 -24.52 -10.10 -31.24
C GLN A 20 -24.28 -10.67 -29.82
N GLN A 21 -23.09 -10.41 -29.26
CA GLN A 21 -22.74 -10.70 -27.86
C GLN A 21 -22.08 -9.50 -27.18
N GLU A 22 -22.48 -8.28 -27.53
CA GLU A 22 -22.08 -7.07 -26.79
C GLU A 22 -23.08 -6.70 -25.66
N GLN A 23 -23.91 -7.63 -25.21
CA GLN A 23 -24.45 -7.56 -23.85
C GLN A 23 -23.45 -8.27 -22.95
N GLY A 24 -22.38 -7.53 -22.61
CA GLY A 24 -21.28 -8.02 -21.82
C GLY A 24 -21.80 -8.64 -20.54
N THR A 25 -21.47 -9.91 -20.31
CA THR A 25 -21.39 -10.45 -18.95
C THR A 25 -20.46 -9.51 -18.21
N THR A 26 -21.03 -8.56 -17.48
CA THR A 26 -20.24 -7.61 -16.71
C THR A 26 -19.35 -8.43 -15.78
N LEU A 27 -18.17 -7.95 -15.42
CA LEU A 27 -17.26 -8.69 -14.52
C LEU A 27 -17.93 -9.17 -13.21
N LYS A 28 -19.09 -8.59 -12.85
CA LYS A 28 -19.98 -9.01 -11.77
C LYS A 28 -20.78 -10.30 -12.03
N ASP A 29 -20.98 -10.69 -13.28
CA ASP A 29 -21.59 -11.98 -13.67
C ASP A 29 -20.57 -13.12 -13.69
N MET A 30 -19.28 -12.80 -13.90
CA MET A 30 -18.19 -13.78 -13.84
C MET A 30 -17.66 -14.01 -12.43
N LEU A 31 -17.67 -12.97 -11.58
CA LEU A 31 -17.47 -13.12 -10.14
C LEU A 31 -18.82 -13.21 -9.46
N SER A 32 -19.16 -14.39 -8.92
CA SER A 32 -20.31 -14.54 -8.02
C SER A 32 -20.30 -13.43 -6.97
N ALA A 33 -21.46 -12.84 -6.66
CA ALA A 33 -21.59 -11.76 -5.68
C ALA A 33 -20.93 -12.10 -4.32
N ASP A 34 -20.90 -13.40 -3.96
CA ASP A 34 -20.20 -13.95 -2.81
C ASP A 34 -18.67 -13.71 -2.85
N VAL A 35 -18.02 -13.87 -4.01
CA VAL A 35 -16.59 -13.61 -4.19
C VAL A 35 -16.30 -12.10 -4.09
N LEU A 36 -17.18 -11.26 -4.62
CA LEU A 36 -17.06 -9.80 -4.48
C LEU A 36 -17.23 -9.35 -3.03
N GLN A 37 -18.15 -9.96 -2.28
CA GLN A 37 -18.30 -9.70 -0.85
C GLN A 37 -17.07 -10.13 -0.06
N LYS A 38 -16.51 -11.32 -0.34
CA LYS A 38 -15.27 -11.79 0.29
C LYS A 38 -14.09 -10.88 -0.02
N LEU A 39 -13.94 -10.46 -1.27
CA LEU A 39 -12.87 -9.54 -1.68
C LEU A 39 -13.02 -8.16 -1.00
N LYS A 40 -14.25 -7.68 -0.87
CA LYS A 40 -14.53 -6.44 -0.14
C LYS A 40 -14.20 -6.57 1.34
N ALA A 41 -14.57 -7.68 1.98
CA ALA A 41 -14.24 -7.94 3.37
C ALA A 41 -12.72 -7.99 3.60
N GLN A 42 -11.98 -8.69 2.72
CA GLN A 42 -10.52 -8.75 2.78
C GLN A 42 -9.87 -7.38 2.52
N SER A 43 -10.42 -6.60 1.58
CA SER A 43 -9.93 -5.24 1.31
C SER A 43 -10.14 -4.32 2.51
N ASP A 44 -11.30 -4.40 3.15
CA ASP A 44 -11.62 -3.58 4.32
C ASP A 44 -10.79 -4.02 5.55
N GLU A 45 -10.52 -5.32 5.71
CA GLU A 45 -9.59 -5.85 6.73
C GLU A 45 -8.15 -5.39 6.51
N MET A 46 -7.65 -5.44 5.27
CA MET A 46 -6.31 -4.93 4.94
C MET A 46 -6.18 -3.43 5.22
N LYS A 47 -7.20 -2.63 4.87
CA LYS A 47 -7.18 -1.18 5.18
C LYS A 47 -7.15 -0.94 6.68
N ALA A 48 -7.95 -1.66 7.46
CA ALA A 48 -7.94 -1.54 8.91
C ALA A 48 -6.57 -1.93 9.50
N ALA A 49 -5.93 -2.98 8.98
CA ALA A 49 -4.58 -3.39 9.39
C ALA A 49 -3.52 -2.35 9.03
N GLU A 50 -3.61 -1.72 7.86
CA GLU A 50 -2.71 -0.64 7.45
C GLU A 50 -2.88 0.62 8.30
N GLU A 51 -4.11 1.01 8.62
CA GLU A 51 -4.37 2.14 9.53
C GLU A 51 -3.82 1.87 10.93
N LEU A 52 -4.02 0.66 11.45
CA LEU A 52 -3.44 0.25 12.73
C LEU A 52 -1.91 0.31 12.71
N ARG A 53 -1.28 -0.09 11.60
CA ARG A 53 0.18 -0.03 11.44
C ARG A 53 0.68 1.42 11.40
N LYS A 54 -0.03 2.31 10.70
CA LYS A 54 0.29 3.75 10.66
C LYS A 54 0.15 4.40 12.03
N LEU A 55 -0.89 4.05 12.78
CA LEU A 55 -1.09 4.54 14.15
C LEU A 55 0.02 4.06 15.08
N LYS A 56 0.38 2.77 15.04
CA LYS A 56 1.49 2.22 15.83
C LYS A 56 2.83 2.89 15.52
N ALA A 57 3.12 3.13 14.25
CA ALA A 57 4.35 3.83 13.87
C ALA A 57 4.40 5.27 14.40
N ARG A 58 3.25 5.96 14.47
CA ARG A 58 3.17 7.30 15.07
C ARG A 58 3.37 7.27 16.57
N THR A 59 2.75 6.32 17.27
CA THR A 59 2.90 6.19 18.72
C THR A 59 4.33 5.84 19.11
N GLU A 60 4.98 4.93 18.38
CA GLU A 60 6.39 4.58 18.64
C GLU A 60 7.34 5.76 18.42
N ALA A 61 7.10 6.59 17.39
CA ALA A 61 7.89 7.79 17.14
C ALA A 61 7.71 8.84 18.24
N GLU A 62 6.49 9.02 18.75
CA GLU A 62 6.20 9.94 19.86
C GLU A 62 6.80 9.45 21.18
N GLU A 63 6.74 8.15 21.45
CA GLU A 63 7.37 7.54 22.63
C GLU A 63 8.90 7.66 22.58
N ALA A 64 9.51 7.44 21.42
CA ALA A 64 10.94 7.64 21.22
C ALA A 64 11.35 9.10 21.46
N ARG A 65 10.59 10.06 20.93
CA ARG A 65 10.82 11.49 21.21
C ARG A 65 10.69 11.83 22.69
N LYS A 66 9.66 11.30 23.35
CA LYS A 66 9.45 11.52 24.78
C LYS A 66 10.57 10.91 25.62
N LYS A 67 11.07 9.73 25.24
CA LYS A 67 12.18 9.06 25.94
C LYS A 67 13.49 9.83 25.75
N GLU A 68 13.78 10.29 24.55
CA GLU A 68 14.97 11.12 24.30
C GLU A 68 14.85 12.46 25.02
N GLN A 69 13.69 13.11 24.99
CA GLN A 69 13.47 14.34 25.73
C GLN A 69 13.68 14.14 27.24
N LYS A 70 13.16 13.06 27.82
CA LYS A 70 13.42 12.70 29.22
C LYS A 70 14.90 12.42 29.51
N ARG A 71 15.61 11.83 28.55
CA ARG A 71 17.07 11.60 28.66
C ARG A 71 17.81 12.92 28.68
N LEU A 72 17.46 13.84 27.80
CA LEU A 72 18.03 15.18 27.69
C LEU A 72 17.69 16.05 28.93
N GLU A 73 16.49 15.92 29.48
CA GLU A 73 16.07 16.55 30.74
C GLU A 73 16.77 15.95 31.97
N SER A 74 17.33 14.74 31.86
CA SER A 74 18.18 14.16 32.89
C SER A 74 19.67 14.47 32.68
N ASP A 75 20.08 14.82 31.46
CA ASP A 75 21.47 15.12 31.14
C ASP A 75 21.80 16.57 31.50
N MET A 76 22.48 16.73 32.63
CA MET A 76 22.92 18.01 33.17
C MET A 76 23.73 18.84 32.16
N SER A 77 24.47 18.20 31.25
CA SER A 77 25.26 18.90 30.23
C SER A 77 24.34 19.60 29.24
N TYR A 78 23.32 18.89 28.75
CA TYR A 78 22.32 19.43 27.84
C TYR A 78 21.48 20.52 28.51
N LEU A 79 21.08 20.32 29.78
CA LEU A 79 20.36 21.34 30.53
C LEU A 79 21.22 22.59 30.73
N LEU A 80 22.50 22.46 31.07
CA LEU A 80 23.36 23.62 31.31
C LEU A 80 23.56 24.46 30.03
N GLU A 81 23.68 23.79 28.89
CA GLU A 81 23.92 24.45 27.60
C GLU A 81 22.64 25.10 27.03
N ASN A 82 21.46 24.51 27.28
CA ASN A 82 20.18 25.03 26.77
C ASN A 82 19.39 25.86 27.79
N SER A 83 19.70 25.77 29.08
CA SER A 83 19.06 26.55 30.13
C SER A 83 19.64 27.95 30.18
N LYS A 84 18.88 28.92 29.72
CA LYS A 84 19.18 30.37 29.82
C LYS A 84 18.90 30.91 31.22
N LEU A 85 19.41 30.25 32.25
CA LEU A 85 19.30 30.69 33.63
C LEU A 85 20.27 31.86 33.89
N ASP A 86 19.79 33.07 33.62
CA ASP A 86 20.45 34.33 33.99
C ASP A 86 20.39 34.53 35.51
N TRP A 87 21.33 33.93 36.23
CA TRP A 87 21.49 34.09 37.69
C TRP A 87 21.68 35.55 38.14
N ARG A 88 22.14 36.43 37.23
CA ARG A 88 22.24 37.88 37.48
C ARG A 88 20.89 38.58 37.67
N LYS A 89 19.77 37.98 37.24
CA LYS A 89 18.42 38.53 37.40
C LYS A 89 17.81 38.31 38.79
N TYR A 90 18.42 37.43 39.60
CA TYR A 90 17.93 37.06 40.92
C TYR A 90 18.84 37.58 42.04
N LYS A 91 19.64 38.61 41.75
CA LYS A 91 20.63 39.19 42.67
C LYS A 91 20.10 40.48 43.29
#